data_AF-A0A7Y5RQ74-F1
#
_entry.id   AF-A0A7Y5RQ74-F1
#
_cell.length_a   1.000
_cell.length_b   1.000
_cell.length_c   1.000
_cell.angle_alpha   90.00
_cell.angle_beta   90.00
_cell.angle_gamma   90.00
#
_symmetry.space_group_name_H-M   'P 1'
#
loop_
_entity.id
_entity.type
_entity.pdbx_description
1 polymer ?
#
loop_
_entity_poly.entity_id
_entity_poly.type
_entity_poly.pdbx_seq_one_letter_code
_entity_poly.pdbx_strand_id
1 'polypeptide(L)'
;MNYLGLFGWLNGHEWIVLVVLGLLLFGRKLPGIARSLGQSVVEFKKGIKGVKDDSDAAASLPSQPQQVQHQAPASPVIDVTGSSKPAAEPKAGS
;
A
#
# COMPACT_ATOMS: atom_id res chain seq x y z
N MET A 1 10.46 15.40 -58.33
CA MET A 1 9.26 15.80 -57.56
C MET A 1 9.21 14.98 -56.28
N ASN A 2 9.74 15.49 -55.17
CA ASN A 2 9.80 14.75 -53.91
C ASN A 2 8.71 15.24 -52.95
N TYR A 3 7.47 14.81 -53.17
CA TYR A 3 6.36 15.06 -52.23
C TYR A 3 6.24 13.97 -51.14
N LEU A 4 6.97 12.86 -51.27
CA LEU A 4 6.95 11.75 -50.31
C LEU A 4 7.77 12.04 -49.03
N GLY A 5 8.76 12.94 -49.11
CA GLY A 5 9.52 13.40 -47.94
C GLY A 5 8.73 14.38 -47.05
N LEU A 6 7.80 15.13 -47.64
CA LEU A 6 6.93 16.02 -46.90
C LEU A 6 5.90 15.23 -46.09
N PHE A 7 5.35 14.12 -46.61
CA PHE A 7 4.40 13.27 -45.89
C PHE A 7 5.02 12.48 -44.72
N GLY A 8 6.29 12.09 -44.81
CA GLY A 8 7.02 11.51 -43.67
C GLY A 8 7.27 12.50 -42.53
N TRP A 9 7.55 13.76 -42.89
CA TRP A 9 7.67 14.88 -41.94
C TRP A 9 6.28 15.25 -41.38
N LEU A 10 5.30 15.47 -42.27
CA LEU A 10 3.85 15.17 -42.18
C LEU A 10 3.35 14.57 -40.86
N ASN A 11 3.47 13.25 -40.78
CA ASN A 11 2.73 12.43 -39.80
C ASN A 11 3.15 12.67 -38.34
N GLY A 12 4.39 13.06 -38.08
CA GLY A 12 4.92 13.24 -36.72
C GLY A 12 4.62 14.60 -36.13
N HIS A 13 4.62 15.66 -36.94
CA HIS A 13 4.41 17.01 -36.42
C HIS A 13 2.96 17.27 -36.05
N GLU A 14 2.00 16.58 -36.64
CA GLU A 14 0.59 16.70 -36.28
C GLU A 14 0.37 16.30 -34.81
N TRP A 15 1.02 15.21 -34.37
CA TRP A 15 1.08 14.84 -32.95
C TRP A 15 1.81 15.88 -32.09
N ILE A 16 2.91 16.45 -32.58
CA ILE A 16 3.62 17.53 -31.88
C ILE A 16 2.70 18.74 -31.69
N VAL A 17 1.94 19.13 -32.71
CA VAL A 17 1.02 20.28 -32.66
C VAL A 17 -0.08 20.04 -31.65
N LEU A 18 -0.67 18.83 -31.62
CA LEU A 18 -1.67 18.45 -30.62
C LEU A 18 -1.11 18.47 -29.19
N VAL A 19 0.11 17.95 -28.98
CA VAL A 19 0.78 17.99 -27.67
C VAL A 19 1.04 19.43 -27.25
N VAL A 20 1.56 20.27 -28.14
CA VAL A 20 1.83 21.70 -27.87
C VAL A 20 0.53 22.45 -27.56
N LEU A 21 -0.55 22.21 -28.32
CA LEU A 21 -1.85 22.82 -28.09
C LEU A 21 -2.43 22.38 -26.73
N GLY A 22 -2.35 21.09 -26.41
CA GLY A 22 -2.69 20.55 -25.09
C GLY A 22 -1.83 21.17 -23.98
N LEU A 23 -0.53 21.38 -24.21
CA LEU A 23 0.36 22.03 -23.28
C LEU A 23 0.01 23.51 -23.07
N LEU A 24 -0.46 24.22 -24.09
CA LEU A 24 -0.92 25.61 -23.96
C LEU A 24 -2.23 25.70 -23.17
N LEU A 25 -3.18 24.79 -23.43
CA LEU A 25 -4.48 24.75 -22.75
C LEU A 25 -4.34 24.35 -21.27
N PHE A 26 -3.56 23.31 -20.99
CA PHE A 26 -3.43 22.75 -19.63
C PHE A 26 -2.21 23.30 -18.87
N GLY A 27 -1.19 23.79 -19.56
CA GLY A 27 0.00 24.42 -18.98
C GLY A 27 0.68 23.58 -17.91
N ARG A 28 0.77 24.16 -16.71
CA ARG A 28 1.41 23.55 -15.54
C ARG A 28 0.62 22.37 -14.94
N LYS A 29 -0.63 22.12 -15.36
CA LYS A 29 -1.48 21.06 -14.77
C LYS A 29 -1.15 19.67 -15.31
N LEU A 30 -0.67 19.55 -16.55
CA LEU A 30 -0.29 18.28 -17.16
C LEU A 30 0.71 17.45 -16.36
N PRO A 31 1.87 17.99 -15.89
CA PRO A 31 2.82 17.20 -15.10
C PRO A 31 2.22 16.74 -13.77
N GLY A 32 1.30 17.50 -13.17
CA GLY A 32 0.59 17.09 -11.96
C GLY A 32 -0.30 15.88 -12.21
N ILE A 33 -1.12 15.92 -13.28
CA ILE A 33 -2.02 14.81 -13.67
C ILE A 33 -1.19 13.58 -14.02
N ALA A 34 -0.17 13.73 -14.87
CA ALA A 34 0.72 12.64 -15.28
C ALA A 34 1.41 11.99 -14.09
N ARG A 35 1.82 12.77 -13.07
CA ARG A 35 2.42 12.22 -11.86
C ARG A 35 1.41 11.43 -11.03
N SER A 36 0.18 11.92 -10.85
CA SER A 36 -0.86 11.17 -10.11
C SER A 36 -1.28 9.88 -10.83
N LEU A 37 -1.47 9.94 -12.15
CA LEU A 37 -1.77 8.76 -12.98
C LEU A 37 -0.60 7.77 -12.93
N GLY A 38 0.63 8.27 -13.04
CA GLY A 38 1.83 7.45 -12.98
C GLY A 38 1.97 6.72 -11.64
N GLN A 39 1.66 7.37 -10.50
CA GLN A 39 1.67 6.70 -9.20
C GLN A 39 0.62 5.57 -9.14
N SER A 40 -0.61 5.81 -9.60
CA SER A 40 -1.66 4.77 -9.66
C SER A 40 -1.26 3.58 -10.53
N VAL A 41 -0.66 3.82 -11.71
CA VAL A 41 -0.15 2.76 -12.59
C VAL A 41 1.00 1.98 -11.93
N VAL A 42 1.88 2.64 -11.18
CA VAL A 42 3.00 1.99 -10.47
C VAL A 42 2.49 1.10 -9.34
N GLU A 43 1.56 1.59 -8.52
CA GLU A 43 0.94 0.81 -7.45
C GLU A 43 0.15 -0.38 -7.99
N PHE A 44 -0.61 -0.18 -9.06
CA PHE A 44 -1.32 -1.24 -9.77
C PHE A 44 -0.35 -2.32 -10.29
N LYS A 45 0.76 -1.91 -10.93
CA LYS A 45 1.80 -2.82 -11.40
C LYS A 45 2.46 -3.60 -10.27
N LYS A 46 2.68 -2.97 -9.11
CA LYS A 46 3.20 -3.64 -7.90
C LYS A 46 2.20 -4.67 -7.36
N GLY A 47 0.92 -4.32 -7.29
CA GLY A 47 -0.15 -5.24 -6.87
C GLY A 47 -0.24 -6.48 -7.76
N ILE A 48 -0.25 -6.31 -9.09
CA ILE A 48 -0.24 -7.43 -10.03
C ILE A 48 1.01 -8.29 -9.89
N LYS A 49 2.18 -7.68 -9.70
CA LYS A 49 3.44 -8.41 -9.57
C LYS A 49 3.49 -9.21 -8.27
N GLY A 50 2.99 -8.66 -7.16
CA GLY A 50 2.88 -9.37 -5.87
C GLY A 50 2.00 -10.62 -5.98
N VAL A 51 0.84 -10.52 -6.63
CA VAL A 51 -0.04 -11.68 -6.85
C VAL A 51 0.63 -12.77 -7.70
N LYS A 52 1.47 -12.38 -8.68
CA LYS A 52 2.22 -13.33 -9.49
C LYS A 52 3.31 -14.04 -8.67
N ASP A 53 4.05 -13.30 -7.85
CA ASP A 53 5.11 -13.85 -7.00
C ASP A 53 4.53 -14.76 -5.89
N ASP A 54 3.37 -14.43 -5.32
CA ASP A 54 2.67 -15.27 -4.33
C ASP A 54 2.13 -16.58 -4.92
N SER A 55 1.77 -16.57 -6.20
CA SER A 55 1.32 -17.78 -6.93
C SER A 55 2.46 -18.76 -7.19
N ASP A 56 3.69 -18.26 -7.39
CA ASP A 56 4.89 -19.09 -7.53
C ASP A 56 5.45 -19.54 -6.16
N ALA A 57 5.29 -18.74 -5.10
CA ALA A 57 5.68 -19.11 -3.73
C ALA A 57 4.77 -20.18 -3.11
N ALA A 58 3.48 -20.21 -3.45
CA ALA A 58 2.56 -21.26 -3.01
C ALA A 58 2.90 -22.66 -3.55
N ALA A 59 3.69 -22.76 -4.64
CA ALA A 59 4.21 -24.02 -5.15
C ALA A 59 5.49 -24.50 -4.44
N SER A 60 6.06 -23.69 -3.54
CA SER A 60 7.35 -23.94 -2.87
C SER A 60 7.30 -23.67 -1.36
N LEU A 61 6.37 -24.27 -0.63
CA LEU A 61 6.42 -24.31 0.84
C LEU A 61 6.86 -25.70 1.32
N PRO A 62 8.04 -25.86 1.95
CA PRO A 62 8.27 -26.96 2.86
C PRO A 62 7.44 -26.72 4.13
N SER A 63 6.55 -27.66 4.45
CA SER A 63 5.84 -27.73 5.73
C SER A 63 6.83 -27.64 6.88
N GLN A 64 6.81 -26.55 7.65
CA GLN A 64 7.57 -26.46 8.89
C GLN A 64 6.63 -26.71 10.09
N PRO A 65 6.79 -27.82 10.82
CA PRO A 65 6.15 -28.00 12.10
C PRO A 65 6.88 -27.17 13.16
N GLN A 66 6.14 -26.25 13.77
CA GLN A 66 6.10 -26.02 15.21
C GLN A 66 7.45 -25.79 15.93
N GLN A 67 7.78 -24.52 16.19
CA GLN A 67 8.52 -24.14 17.40
C GLN A 67 7.78 -23.03 18.14
N VAL A 68 6.90 -23.46 19.05
CA VAL A 68 6.48 -22.71 20.23
C VAL A 68 7.73 -22.45 21.08
N GLN A 69 8.26 -21.23 20.97
CA GLN A 69 9.41 -20.79 21.76
C GLN A 69 9.00 -20.66 23.22
N HIS A 70 9.41 -21.68 24.00
CA HIS A 70 9.45 -21.61 25.45
C HIS A 70 10.53 -20.58 25.83
N GLN A 71 10.11 -19.37 26.19
CA GLN A 71 10.97 -18.46 26.94
C GLN A 71 10.18 -18.02 28.16
N ALA A 72 10.56 -18.56 29.33
CA ALA A 72 10.05 -18.16 30.63
C ALA A 72 10.89 -16.98 31.16
N PRO A 73 10.30 -15.78 31.29
CA PRO A 73 10.68 -14.83 32.31
C PRO A 73 9.63 -14.82 33.43
N ALA A 74 10.12 -14.86 34.66
CA ALA A 74 9.33 -14.87 35.88
C ALA A 74 8.28 -13.75 35.96
N SER A 75 7.11 -14.11 36.48
CA SER A 75 5.93 -13.28 36.70
C SER A 75 6.21 -12.00 37.51
N PRO A 76 5.42 -10.94 37.27
CA PRO A 76 4.67 -10.34 38.36
C PRO A 76 3.22 -10.82 38.26
N VAL A 77 2.79 -11.54 39.30
CA VAL A 77 1.38 -11.83 39.55
C VAL A 77 0.64 -10.49 39.64
N ILE A 78 -0.18 -10.22 38.64
CA ILE A 78 -1.23 -9.22 38.73
C ILE A 78 -2.21 -9.68 39.82
N ASP A 79 -2.16 -9.01 40.96
CA ASP A 79 -3.15 -9.12 42.03
C ASP A 79 -4.51 -8.65 41.47
N VAL A 80 -5.27 -9.59 40.93
CA VAL A 80 -6.72 -9.46 40.74
C VAL A 80 -7.35 -10.39 41.75
N THR A 81 -7.27 -10.02 43.01
CA THR A 81 -8.22 -10.47 44.02
C THR A 81 -8.60 -9.25 44.84
N GLY A 82 -9.35 -8.36 44.18
CA GLY A 82 -10.31 -7.51 44.86
C GLY A 82 -11.22 -8.42 45.67
N SER A 83 -10.87 -8.52 46.95
CA SER A 83 -11.54 -9.26 48.01
C SER A 83 -13.03 -8.91 48.04
N SER A 84 -13.87 -9.71 47.39
CA SER A 84 -15.28 -9.82 47.76
C SER A 84 -15.36 -10.72 48.98
N LYS A 85 -15.04 -10.17 50.16
CA LYS A 85 -15.35 -10.80 51.44
C LYS A 85 -16.25 -9.86 52.26
N PRO A 86 -17.51 -10.26 52.54
CA PRO A 86 -18.44 -9.48 53.34
C PRO A 86 -18.18 -9.64 54.84
N ALA A 87 -18.69 -8.68 55.61
CA ALA A 87 -18.87 -8.66 57.06
C ALA A 87 -17.69 -8.13 57.91
N ALA A 88 -17.86 -6.89 58.40
CA ALA A 88 -17.67 -6.55 59.80
C ALA A 88 -18.22 -5.13 60.07
N GLU A 89 -19.43 -5.10 60.63
CA GLU A 89 -20.03 -3.98 61.34
C GLU A 89 -19.21 -3.65 62.61
N PRO A 90 -19.02 -2.36 62.94
CA PRO A 90 -18.86 -1.95 64.33
C PRO A 90 -19.90 -0.90 64.73
N LYS A 91 -20.48 -1.13 65.91
CA LYS A 91 -21.55 -0.35 66.54
C LYS A 91 -21.14 1.07 66.95
N ALA A 92 -22.20 1.88 67.09
CA ALA A 92 -22.45 2.90 68.11
C ALA A 92 -22.12 4.38 67.82
N GLY A 93 -23.17 5.20 67.84
CA GLY A 93 -23.27 6.27 68.84
C GLY A 93 -23.27 7.72 68.34
N SER A 94 -24.44 8.23 67.94
CA SER A 94 -25.12 9.43 68.48
C SER A 94 -26.40 9.71 67.70
#